data_AF-A0AA40MG79-F1
#
_entry.id   AF-A0AA40MG79-F1
#
_cell.length_a   1.000
_cell.length_b   1.000
_cell.length_c   1.000
_cell.angle_alpha   90.00
_cell.angle_beta   90.00
_cell.angle_gamma   90.00
#
_symmetry.space_group_name_H-M   'P 1'
#
loop_
_entity.id
_entity.type
_entity.pdbx_description
1 polymer ?
#
loop_
_entity_poly.entity_id
_entity_poly.type
_entity_poly.pdbx_seq_one_letter_code
_entity_poly.pdbx_strand_id
1 'polypeptide(L)'
;MLTGSHAGTQPTGGRYDGICGVLGGLEVVRALNDAGVETARPIDVVVSTHEEGSRFAPPMIASGVLAGVYSLDYGLSLAEAAGVALGGALAQIGHAGDAPVGGAPLPAAFDRAVAAAPHAPRPMRVTAPSGAIPARMRRRARHSPQLNRRLQQSSQTDSNNCDMLSYYE
;
A
#
# COMPACT_ATOMS: atom_id res chain seq x y z
N MET A 1 -0.05 10.61 15.27
CA MET A 1 1.08 9.68 14.98
C MET A 1 0.61 8.85 13.83
N LEU A 2 1.36 8.85 12.72
CA LEU A 2 0.84 8.28 11.49
C LEU A 2 1.20 6.80 11.39
N THR A 3 0.23 5.97 11.03
CA THR A 3 0.43 4.58 10.61
C THR A 3 -0.42 4.30 9.36
N GLY A 4 0.00 3.37 8.52
CA GLY A 4 -0.75 3.03 7.30
C GLY A 4 0.17 2.69 6.14
N SER A 5 -0.43 2.59 4.96
CA SER A 5 0.26 2.26 3.70
C SER A 5 -0.66 2.61 2.52
N HIS A 6 -0.84 1.75 1.52
CA HIS A 6 -1.76 1.94 0.38
C HIS A 6 -2.83 0.84 0.28
N ALA A 7 -3.88 1.10 -0.52
CA ALA A 7 -4.94 0.12 -0.85
C ALA A 7 -5.08 -0.14 -2.37
N GLY A 8 -4.53 0.73 -3.21
CA GLY A 8 -4.38 0.45 -4.64
C GLY A 8 -3.30 -0.61 -4.88
N THR A 9 -3.38 -1.33 -6.00
CA THR A 9 -2.48 -2.44 -6.32
C THR A 9 -2.08 -2.49 -7.80
N GLN A 10 -0.98 -3.16 -8.14
CA GLN A 10 -0.65 -3.51 -9.53
C GLN A 10 -1.72 -4.40 -10.19
N PRO A 11 -1.84 -4.41 -11.54
CA PRO A 11 -2.73 -5.32 -12.26
C PRO A 11 -2.52 -6.81 -11.97
N THR A 12 -1.32 -7.20 -11.52
CA THR A 12 -0.98 -8.56 -11.06
C THR A 12 -0.52 -8.57 -9.59
N GLY A 13 -1.04 -7.65 -8.78
CA GLY A 13 -0.66 -7.45 -7.38
C GLY A 13 -1.08 -8.59 -6.45
N GLY A 14 -0.40 -8.68 -5.31
CA GLY A 14 -0.71 -9.66 -4.26
C GLY A 14 -1.80 -9.16 -3.31
N ARG A 15 -2.49 -10.09 -2.62
CA ARG A 15 -3.57 -9.79 -1.65
C ARG A 15 -3.14 -9.02 -0.39
N TYR A 16 -1.84 -8.74 -0.24
CA TYR A 16 -1.23 -8.25 0.99
C TYR A 16 -0.38 -7.00 0.80
N ASP A 17 -0.13 -6.60 -0.46
CA ASP A 17 0.72 -5.45 -0.75
C ASP A 17 -0.04 -4.16 -0.41
N GLY A 18 0.62 -3.26 0.33
CA GLY A 18 0.00 -2.10 0.97
C GLY A 18 -1.05 -2.42 2.04
N ILE A 19 -2.11 -3.15 1.70
CA ILE A 19 -3.33 -3.29 2.49
C ILE A 19 -3.10 -3.91 3.87
N CYS A 20 -2.05 -4.73 4.04
CA CYS A 20 -1.64 -5.23 5.35
C CYS A 20 -1.15 -4.12 6.31
N GLY A 21 -0.53 -3.05 5.81
CA GLY A 21 -0.13 -1.90 6.61
C GLY A 21 -1.34 -1.09 7.08
N VAL A 22 -2.31 -0.86 6.19
CA VAL A 22 -3.58 -0.18 6.50
C VAL A 22 -4.38 -0.95 7.55
N LEU A 23 -4.63 -2.24 7.30
CA LEU A 23 -5.40 -3.09 8.23
C LEU A 23 -4.64 -3.33 9.54
N GLY A 24 -3.31 -3.41 9.50
CA GLY A 24 -2.49 -3.47 10.72
C GLY A 24 -2.60 -2.20 11.56
N GLY A 25 -2.64 -1.02 10.94
CA GLY A 25 -2.90 0.25 11.63
C GLY A 25 -4.28 0.30 12.30
N LEU A 26 -5.32 -0.15 11.59
CA LEU A 26 -6.67 -0.25 12.14
C LEU A 26 -6.75 -1.24 13.31
N GLU A 27 -6.05 -2.37 13.21
CA GLU A 27 -6.00 -3.38 14.28
C GLU A 27 -5.27 -2.87 15.53
N VAL A 28 -4.24 -2.04 15.39
CA VAL A 28 -3.61 -1.36 16.53
C VAL A 28 -4.61 -0.46 17.25
N VAL A 29 -5.42 0.32 16.52
CA VAL A 29 -6.45 1.19 17.13
C VAL A 29 -7.51 0.35 17.84
N ARG A 30 -7.97 -0.76 17.25
CA ARG A 30 -8.93 -1.69 17.89
C ARG A 30 -8.36 -2.30 19.17
N ALA A 31 -7.15 -2.84 19.11
CA ALA A 31 -6.50 -3.46 20.28
C ALA A 31 -6.26 -2.45 21.44
N LEU A 32 -6.00 -1.18 21.14
CA LEU A 32 -5.91 -0.11 22.15
C LEU A 32 -7.28 0.20 22.78
N ASN A 33 -8.34 0.27 21.95
CA ASN A 33 -9.70 0.49 22.43
C ASN A 33 -10.19 -0.66 23.31
N ASP A 34 -10.00 -1.91 22.88
CA ASP A 34 -10.39 -3.12 23.62
C ASP A 34 -9.63 -3.25 24.94
N ALA A 35 -8.39 -2.76 25.01
CA ALA A 35 -7.58 -2.69 26.22
C ALA A 35 -7.88 -1.45 27.09
N GLY A 36 -8.75 -0.52 26.66
CA GLY A 36 -9.05 0.72 27.36
C GLY A 36 -7.87 1.69 27.49
N VAL A 37 -6.92 1.65 26.54
CA VAL A 37 -5.67 2.44 26.59
C VAL A 37 -5.87 3.82 25.97
N GLU A 38 -5.83 4.86 26.79
CA GLU A 38 -5.78 6.24 26.32
C GLU A 38 -4.35 6.63 25.90
N THR A 39 -4.20 7.17 24.68
CA THR A 39 -2.91 7.57 24.13
C THR A 39 -2.68 9.08 24.26
N ALA A 40 -1.54 9.49 24.82
CA ALA A 40 -1.17 10.90 25.00
C ALA A 40 -1.01 11.73 23.69
N ARG A 41 -1.12 11.09 22.52
CA ARG A 41 -1.14 11.70 21.19
C ARG A 41 -2.09 10.89 20.30
N PRO A 42 -2.82 11.52 19.36
CA PRO A 42 -3.68 10.79 18.43
C PRO A 42 -2.89 9.81 17.56
N ILE A 43 -3.55 8.75 17.10
CA ILE A 43 -3.05 7.79 16.11
C ILE A 43 -3.91 7.92 14.86
N ASP A 44 -3.26 8.19 13.73
CA ASP A 44 -3.90 8.47 12.45
C ASP A 44 -3.61 7.28 11.53
N VAL A 45 -4.66 6.57 11.09
CA VAL A 45 -4.54 5.46 10.13
C VAL A 45 -4.80 5.99 8.72
N VAL A 46 -3.80 5.90 7.84
CA VAL A 46 -3.81 6.57 6.53
C VAL A 46 -3.77 5.56 5.37
N VAL A 47 -4.55 5.84 4.33
CA VAL A 47 -4.48 5.17 3.03
C VAL A 47 -3.88 6.14 2.03
N SER A 48 -2.67 5.84 1.58
CA SER A 48 -1.92 6.63 0.61
C SER A 48 -2.50 6.43 -0.78
N THR A 49 -3.02 7.51 -1.36
CA THR A 49 -3.51 7.53 -2.73
C THR A 49 -2.39 7.22 -3.71
N HIS A 50 -2.63 6.24 -4.58
CA HIS A 50 -1.83 6.00 -5.77
C HIS A 50 -0.31 5.80 -5.49
N GLU A 51 0.00 4.91 -4.56
CA GLU A 51 1.38 4.52 -4.25
C GLU A 51 2.02 3.74 -5.41
N GLU A 52 1.31 2.77 -5.97
CA GLU A 52 1.83 1.78 -6.94
C GLU A 52 2.27 2.35 -8.31
N GLY A 53 1.90 3.58 -8.66
CA GLY A 53 2.28 4.21 -9.94
C GLY A 53 1.68 3.57 -11.21
N SER A 54 0.79 2.58 -11.08
CA SER A 54 0.34 1.72 -12.18
C SER A 54 -0.55 2.42 -13.21
N ARG A 55 -1.50 3.24 -12.75
CA ARG A 55 -2.44 4.03 -13.59
C ARG A 55 -1.90 5.41 -13.99
N PHE A 56 -1.16 6.06 -13.08
CA PHE A 56 -0.56 7.39 -13.27
C PHE A 56 0.92 7.31 -12.87
N ALA A 57 1.85 7.78 -13.70
CA ALA A 57 3.27 7.80 -13.33
C ALA A 57 3.67 9.19 -12.81
N PRO A 58 4.52 9.32 -11.77
CA PRO A 58 5.26 8.26 -11.05
C PRO A 58 4.49 7.60 -9.88
N PRO A 59 5.02 6.51 -9.29
CA PRO A 59 4.56 5.99 -8.00
C PRO A 59 4.77 6.98 -6.84
N MET A 60 4.18 6.65 -5.69
CA MET A 60 4.29 7.35 -4.40
C MET A 60 3.87 8.82 -4.46
N ILE A 61 2.96 9.19 -5.37
CA ILE A 61 2.65 10.60 -5.62
C ILE A 61 2.05 11.31 -4.40
N ALA A 62 1.09 10.70 -3.70
CA ALA A 62 0.43 11.35 -2.57
C ALA A 62 1.34 11.49 -1.34
N SER A 63 2.17 10.49 -1.04
CA SER A 63 3.17 10.58 0.03
C SER A 63 4.30 11.55 -0.33
N GLY A 64 4.66 11.66 -1.61
CA GLY A 64 5.57 12.70 -2.11
C GLY A 64 5.01 14.12 -2.00
N VAL A 65 3.71 14.34 -2.25
CA VAL A 65 3.04 15.63 -2.00
C VAL A 65 2.99 15.93 -0.50
N LEU A 66 2.61 14.94 0.33
CA LEU A 66 2.58 15.07 1.80
C LEU A 66 3.94 15.45 2.39
N ALA A 67 5.03 14.91 1.83
CA ALA A 67 6.41 15.19 2.22
C ALA A 67 7.01 16.46 1.58
N GLY A 68 6.27 17.16 0.70
CA GLY A 68 6.75 18.35 -0.02
C GLY A 68 7.77 18.08 -1.13
N VAL A 69 7.91 16.82 -1.57
CA VAL A 69 8.74 16.42 -2.73
C VAL A 69 8.08 16.82 -4.06
N TYR A 70 6.74 16.82 -4.09
CA TYR A 70 5.93 17.23 -5.22
C TYR A 70 4.93 18.32 -4.81
N SER A 71 4.56 19.21 -5.74
CA SER A 71 3.44 20.13 -5.51
C SER A 71 2.10 19.41 -5.65
N LEU A 72 1.07 19.91 -4.97
CA LEU A 72 -0.29 19.39 -5.09
C LEU A 72 -0.79 19.44 -6.53
N ASP A 73 -0.58 20.58 -7.21
CA ASP A 73 -0.95 20.78 -8.61
C ASP A 73 -0.31 19.74 -9.54
N TYR A 74 0.99 19.46 -9.35
CA TYR A 74 1.69 18.43 -10.12
C TYR A 74 1.02 17.06 -9.92
N GLY A 75 0.79 16.66 -8.66
CA GLY A 75 0.15 15.38 -8.34
C GLY A 75 -1.25 15.25 -8.94
N LEU A 76 -2.10 16.28 -8.81
CA LEU A 76 -3.45 16.28 -9.36
C LEU A 76 -3.49 16.30 -10.90
N SER A 77 -2.45 16.87 -11.54
CA SER A 77 -2.35 16.98 -13.00
C SER A 77 -1.90 15.69 -13.71
N LEU A 78 -1.40 14.67 -12.99
CA LEU A 78 -0.92 13.43 -13.60
C LEU A 78 -2.06 12.74 -14.37
N ALA A 79 -1.87 12.53 -15.68
CA ALA A 79 -2.88 11.94 -16.55
C ALA A 79 -2.55 10.48 -16.92
N GLU A 80 -3.60 9.66 -17.04
CA GLU A 80 -3.49 8.32 -17.62
C GLU A 80 -3.46 8.39 -19.16
N ALA A 81 -3.18 7.27 -19.83
CA ALA A 81 -3.14 7.19 -21.29
C ALA A 81 -4.45 7.58 -21.99
N ALA A 82 -5.59 7.47 -21.30
CA ALA A 82 -6.91 7.92 -21.78
C ALA A 82 -7.21 9.41 -21.51
N GLY A 83 -6.29 10.16 -20.90
CA GLY A 83 -6.38 11.61 -20.69
C GLY A 83 -7.11 12.08 -19.43
N VAL A 84 -7.65 11.18 -18.60
CA VAL A 84 -8.20 11.55 -17.28
C VAL A 84 -7.04 11.89 -16.34
N ALA A 85 -7.11 13.04 -15.65
CA ALA A 85 -6.13 13.44 -14.63
C ALA A 85 -6.48 12.85 -13.24
N LEU A 86 -5.48 12.63 -12.39
CA LEU A 86 -5.65 12.07 -11.04
C LEU A 86 -6.66 12.88 -10.20
N GLY A 87 -6.63 14.22 -10.27
CA GLY A 87 -7.63 15.06 -9.59
C GLY A 87 -9.06 14.83 -10.11
N GLY A 88 -9.22 14.60 -11.41
CA GLY A 88 -10.52 14.24 -12.01
C GLY A 88 -10.99 12.85 -11.57
N ALA A 89 -10.08 11.87 -11.51
CA ALA A 89 -10.38 10.53 -11.01
C ALA A 89 -10.77 10.54 -9.52
N LEU A 90 -10.08 11.35 -8.68
CA LEU A 90 -10.43 11.54 -7.27
C LEU A 90 -11.81 12.18 -7.10
N ALA A 91 -12.16 13.17 -7.91
CA ALA A 91 -13.49 13.78 -7.90
C ALA A 91 -14.59 12.78 -8.32
N GLN A 92 -14.33 11.94 -9.33
CA GLN A 92 -15.27 10.91 -9.79
C GLN A 92 -15.61 9.87 -8.70
N ILE A 93 -14.65 9.53 -7.84
CA ILE A 93 -14.86 8.56 -6.74
C ILE A 93 -15.23 9.22 -5.40
N GLY A 94 -15.45 10.54 -5.36
CA GLY A 94 -15.80 11.26 -4.13
C GLY A 94 -14.66 11.44 -3.12
N HIS A 95 -13.40 11.25 -3.54
CA HIS A 95 -12.20 11.37 -2.67
C HIS A 95 -11.35 12.63 -2.95
N ALA A 96 -11.87 13.60 -3.70
CA ALA A 96 -11.30 14.95 -3.77
C ALA A 96 -11.70 15.76 -2.52
N GLY A 97 -11.00 15.52 -1.40
CA GLY A 97 -11.27 16.18 -0.12
C GLY A 97 -10.67 17.59 0.01
N ASP A 98 -11.31 18.43 0.82
CA ASP A 98 -10.95 19.84 1.02
C ASP A 98 -9.83 20.08 2.07
N ALA A 99 -9.39 19.03 2.76
CA ALA A 99 -8.35 19.14 3.79
C ALA A 99 -6.97 19.43 3.15
N PRO A 100 -6.18 20.36 3.70
CA PRO A 100 -4.85 20.66 3.15
C PRO A 100 -3.92 19.45 3.27
N VAL A 101 -3.18 19.16 2.20
CA VAL A 101 -2.20 18.06 2.19
C VAL A 101 -0.87 18.55 2.74
N GLY A 102 -0.44 17.99 3.87
CA GLY A 102 0.83 18.32 4.52
C GLY A 102 0.78 19.55 5.42
N GLY A 103 1.93 20.18 5.65
CA GLY A 103 2.07 21.39 6.49
C GLY A 103 2.01 21.16 8.01
N ALA A 104 1.33 20.11 8.47
CA ALA A 104 1.31 19.73 9.89
C ALA A 104 2.60 18.96 10.29
N PRO A 105 3.23 19.27 11.44
CA PRO A 105 4.35 18.48 11.95
C PRO A 105 3.92 17.04 12.28
N LEU A 106 4.57 16.05 11.67
CA LEU A 106 4.36 14.62 11.95
C LEU A 106 5.48 14.10 12.86
N PRO A 107 5.23 13.84 14.17
CA PRO A 107 6.29 13.46 15.10
C PRO A 107 6.89 12.06 14.85
N ALA A 108 6.10 11.18 14.21
CA ALA A 108 6.51 9.84 13.79
C ALA A 108 5.51 9.31 12.75
N ALA A 109 6.02 8.53 11.80
CA ALA A 109 5.26 7.75 10.82
C ALA A 109 5.81 6.32 10.74
N PHE A 110 4.94 5.33 10.67
CA PHE A 110 5.30 3.91 10.54
C PHE A 110 4.48 3.25 9.43
N ASP A 111 5.13 2.49 8.55
CA ASP A 111 4.48 1.61 7.57
C ASP A 111 4.89 0.16 7.86
N ARG A 112 3.94 -0.77 7.71
CA ARG A 112 4.16 -2.21 7.74
C ARG A 112 3.85 -2.83 6.37
N ALA A 113 4.84 -2.79 5.49
CA ALA A 113 4.86 -3.60 4.27
C ALA A 113 5.10 -5.11 4.56
N VAL A 114 4.56 -5.97 3.69
CA VAL A 114 5.00 -7.36 3.58
C VAL A 114 6.29 -7.39 2.77
N ALA A 115 7.25 -8.25 3.14
CA ALA A 115 8.48 -8.38 2.38
C ALA A 115 8.17 -8.88 0.95
N ALA A 116 8.44 -8.04 -0.05
CA ALA A 116 8.26 -8.39 -1.46
C ALA A 116 8.98 -9.71 -1.78
N ALA A 117 8.22 -10.73 -2.15
CA ALA A 117 8.77 -12.00 -2.56
C ALA A 117 9.53 -11.82 -3.90
N PRO A 118 10.72 -12.41 -4.09
CA PRO A 118 11.29 -12.47 -5.43
C PRO A 118 10.30 -13.20 -6.36
N HIS A 119 10.17 -12.76 -7.61
CA HIS A 119 9.19 -13.24 -8.61
C HIS A 119 9.26 -14.75 -9.00
N ALA A 120 9.96 -15.59 -8.23
CA ALA A 120 9.97 -17.03 -8.40
C ALA A 120 8.89 -17.70 -7.50
N PRO A 121 7.98 -18.52 -8.06
CA PRO A 121 6.99 -19.22 -7.27
C PRO A 121 7.68 -20.28 -6.39
N ARG A 122 7.80 -19.98 -5.09
CA ARG A 122 8.10 -20.98 -4.06
C ARG A 122 6.86 -21.18 -3.19
N PRO A 123 6.51 -22.42 -2.82
CA PRO A 123 5.39 -22.68 -1.93
C PRO A 123 5.67 -21.99 -0.58
N MET A 124 4.83 -21.02 -0.23
CA MET A 124 5.00 -20.23 0.97
C MET A 124 4.65 -21.08 2.20
N ARG A 125 5.68 -21.58 2.89
CA ARG A 125 5.51 -22.31 4.14
C ARG A 125 5.30 -21.29 5.27
N VAL A 126 4.07 -21.19 5.77
CA VAL A 126 3.76 -20.32 6.91
C VAL A 126 4.38 -20.92 8.18
N THR A 127 5.57 -20.44 8.54
CA THR A 127 6.14 -20.61 9.88
C THR A 127 5.98 -19.32 10.64
N ALA A 128 5.16 -19.33 11.70
CA ALA A 128 5.00 -18.19 12.59
C ALA A 128 6.36 -17.87 13.29
N PRO A 129 6.92 -16.65 13.14
CA PRO A 129 8.14 -16.28 13.82
C PRO A 129 7.82 -15.87 15.26
N SER A 130 7.90 -16.81 16.19
CA SER A 130 8.07 -16.45 17.61
C SER A 130 9.41 -15.73 17.78
N GLY A 131 9.41 -14.60 18.47
CA GLY A 131 10.55 -13.67 18.47
C GLY A 131 11.82 -14.23 19.10
N ALA A 132 12.92 -14.19 18.33
CA ALA A 132 14.30 -14.19 18.83
C ALA A 132 15.22 -13.60 17.76
N ILE A 133 16.06 -12.62 18.10
CA ILE A 133 17.07 -12.05 17.19
C ILE A 133 18.33 -12.93 17.24
N PRO A 134 18.73 -13.60 16.14
CA PRO A 134 19.96 -14.40 16.14
C PRO A 134 21.15 -13.51 15.73
N ALA A 135 22.01 -13.19 16.69
CA ALA A 135 23.27 -12.51 16.41
C ALA A 135 24.29 -13.48 15.77
N ARG A 136 24.38 -13.52 14.43
CA ARG A 136 25.64 -13.67 13.64
C ARG A 136 25.43 -13.75 12.12
N MET A 137 26.16 -12.89 11.41
CA MET A 137 26.30 -12.90 9.95
C MET A 137 27.20 -14.08 9.49
N ARG A 138 26.79 -14.84 8.46
CA ARG A 138 27.65 -15.76 7.70
C ARG A 138 27.47 -15.54 6.18
N ARG A 139 28.54 -15.78 5.41
CA ARG A 139 28.72 -15.35 4.01
C ARG A 139 28.60 -16.50 2.98
N ARG A 140 28.17 -16.15 1.74
CA ARG A 140 28.37 -16.86 0.43
C ARG A 140 27.62 -18.22 0.31
N ALA A 141 27.15 -18.71 -0.85
CA ALA A 141 27.06 -18.29 -2.28
C ALA A 141 25.82 -19.01 -2.92
N ARG A 142 25.52 -19.12 -4.24
CA ARG A 142 26.25 -18.81 -5.50
C ARG A 142 25.28 -18.33 -6.62
N HIS A 143 25.13 -19.04 -7.75
CA HIS A 143 24.43 -18.63 -8.98
C HIS A 143 23.92 -19.85 -9.77
N SER A 144 22.85 -19.72 -10.56
CA SER A 144 22.62 -20.41 -11.87
C SER A 144 21.30 -19.94 -12.54
N PRO A 145 21.30 -19.59 -13.85
CA PRO A 145 20.09 -19.20 -14.59
C PRO A 145 19.55 -20.33 -15.47
N GLN A 146 18.21 -20.44 -15.61
CA GLN A 146 17.43 -20.95 -16.76
C GLN A 146 16.04 -21.47 -16.32
N LEU A 147 14.97 -20.76 -16.68
CA LEU A 147 13.76 -21.25 -17.37
C LEU A 147 12.69 -20.14 -17.32
N ASN A 148 12.51 -19.41 -18.43
CA ASN A 148 11.40 -18.47 -18.58
C ASN A 148 10.77 -18.67 -19.97
N ARG A 149 9.67 -19.43 -20.03
CA ARG A 149 8.71 -19.55 -21.15
C ARG A 149 7.55 -20.45 -20.72
N ARG A 150 6.32 -20.12 -21.17
CA ARG A 150 5.03 -20.81 -20.92
C ARG A 150 4.27 -20.46 -19.61
N LEU A 151 3.94 -19.19 -19.39
CA LEU A 151 2.70 -18.76 -18.69
C LEU A 151 2.18 -17.43 -19.26
N GLN A 152 2.02 -17.36 -20.58
CA GLN A 152 1.30 -16.28 -21.28
C GLN A 152 0.25 -16.93 -22.19
N GLN A 153 -0.91 -17.31 -21.62
CA GLN A 153 -2.17 -17.69 -22.29
C GLN A 153 -3.16 -18.32 -21.28
N SER A 154 -3.78 -17.52 -20.39
CA SER A 154 -5.10 -17.81 -19.75
C SER A 154 -5.41 -16.85 -18.58
N SER A 155 -5.78 -15.60 -18.83
CA SER A 155 -6.49 -14.75 -17.86
C SER A 155 -7.08 -13.51 -18.54
N GLN A 156 -8.05 -13.73 -19.42
CA GLN A 156 -8.75 -12.65 -20.13
C GLN A 156 -10.25 -12.92 -20.11
N THR A 157 -10.86 -12.71 -18.95
CA THR A 157 -12.31 -12.52 -18.71
C THR A 157 -12.51 -11.91 -17.31
N ASP A 158 -13.49 -11.02 -17.21
CA ASP A 158 -14.17 -10.54 -16.00
C ASP A 158 -13.38 -9.67 -15.00
N SER A 159 -13.10 -8.43 -15.43
CA SER A 159 -12.64 -7.33 -14.58
C SER A 159 -13.77 -6.50 -13.94
N ASN A 160 -15.03 -6.93 -14.04
CA ASN A 160 -16.21 -6.10 -13.75
C ASN A 160 -17.16 -6.75 -12.73
N ASN A 161 -16.72 -6.92 -11.48
CA ASN A 161 -17.54 -6.68 -10.28
C ASN A 161 -16.74 -6.94 -9.00
N CYS A 162 -16.57 -5.90 -8.18
CA CYS A 162 -16.29 -6.02 -6.75
C CYS A 162 -17.34 -5.21 -5.99
N ASP A 163 -18.56 -5.74 -5.94
CA ASP A 163 -19.62 -5.25 -5.07
C ASP A 163 -19.22 -5.54 -3.61
N MET A 164 -18.81 -4.50 -2.88
CA MET A 164 -18.35 -4.58 -1.49
C MET A 164 -19.39 -3.95 -0.53
N LEU A 165 -20.67 -4.22 -0.76
CA LEU A 165 -21.81 -3.69 0.00
C LEU A 165 -22.76 -4.79 0.53
N SER A 166 -22.22 -5.88 1.09
CA SER A 166 -23.02 -6.89 1.80
C SER A 166 -22.30 -7.54 2.99
N TYR A 167 -21.85 -6.71 3.94
CA TYR A 167 -21.32 -7.18 5.23
C TYR A 167 -21.89 -6.45 6.46
N TYR A 168 -23.06 -5.82 6.29
CA TYR A 168 -23.87 -5.25 7.37
C TYR A 168 -25.37 -5.46 7.10
N GLU A 169 -25.84 -6.68 7.37
CA GLU A 169 -27.18 -7.00 7.90
C GLU A 169 -27.01 -8.02 9.03
#